data_AF-A0A260Z443-F1
#
_entry.id   AF-A0A260Z443-F1
#
_cell.length_a   1.000
_cell.length_b   1.000
_cell.length_c   1.000
_cell.angle_alpha   90.00
_cell.angle_beta   90.00
_cell.angle_gamma   90.00
#
_symmetry.space_group_name_H-M   'P 1'
#
loop_
_entity.id
_entity.type
_entity.pdbx_description
1 polymer ?
#
loop_
_entity_poly.entity_id
_entity_poly.type
_entity_poly.pdbx_seq_one_letter_code
_entity_poly.pdbx_strand_id
1 'polypeptide(L)'
;MATFASREFNEKDEEDEVSADAPGPSEKDVLGIIKTGPKKLTTGESSSLFKLKNELLKRKDRLDGQHRVKNTGTHVTGKSNILSTKKEEKERQTREAEVRNVRMAKNERLLRREEDEERLRSAQQKLREKSELYERMQEGKVVLANPDNTPVDFLVDFGSKKRRIEEEREAERERFREQEMAAPVGFGRAPIPEHYHHSEEQRVFGTSHMRLSLNENKRREDIEKLLEMSKKTDEEKEKRKAEKKKKDAARRQRINNMRVRNGLSPLPSPPATPPPPEIDLDSIPMPGLKETPEERHARLMKSDREWDRGKGMYTTWIAKERDERDDEFRPPDSYFQ
;
A
#
# COMPACT_ATOMS: atom_id res chain seq x y z
N MET A 1 -7.58 -18.88 57.02
CA MET A 1 -8.50 -19.90 56.47
C MET A 1 -8.81 -19.47 55.05
N ALA A 2 -8.39 -20.11 53.96
CA ALA A 2 -8.09 -21.52 53.74
C ALA A 2 -6.69 -21.76 53.14
N THR A 3 -6.16 -22.95 53.44
CA THR A 3 -4.95 -23.61 52.93
C THR A 3 -5.34 -24.67 51.90
N PHE A 4 -4.50 -24.97 50.90
CA PHE A 4 -4.24 -26.30 50.27
C PHE A 4 -3.22 -26.08 49.12
N ALA A 5 -1.93 -26.41 49.30
CA ALA A 5 -1.23 -27.67 48.96
C ALA A 5 -1.08 -27.88 47.43
N SER A 6 0.12 -27.70 46.87
CA SER A 6 1.23 -28.67 46.70
C SER A 6 1.16 -29.44 45.37
N ARG A 7 2.21 -29.34 44.55
CA ARG A 7 2.93 -30.52 44.02
C ARG A 7 4.24 -30.12 43.35
N GLU A 8 5.33 -30.49 44.01
CA GLU A 8 6.67 -30.61 43.43
C GLU A 8 6.68 -31.79 42.45
N PHE A 9 7.40 -31.64 41.34
CA PHE A 9 8.05 -32.76 40.68
C PHE A 9 9.46 -32.32 40.30
N ASN A 10 10.41 -33.01 40.90
CA ASN A 10 11.83 -32.96 40.65
C ASN A 10 12.16 -34.32 40.04
N GLU A 11 12.64 -34.37 38.81
CA GLU A 11 13.38 -35.54 38.34
C GLU A 11 14.42 -35.07 37.33
N LYS A 12 15.67 -35.35 37.70
CA LYS A 12 16.88 -35.25 36.88
C LYS A 12 16.81 -36.34 35.82
N ASP A 13 17.32 -36.04 34.63
CA ASP A 13 18.15 -36.98 33.89
C ASP A 13 19.26 -36.18 33.20
N GLU A 14 20.50 -36.51 33.58
CA GLU A 14 21.73 -36.19 32.88
C GLU A 14 21.86 -37.16 31.71
N GLU A 15 22.14 -36.67 30.49
CA GLU A 15 23.09 -37.32 29.57
C GLU A 15 23.81 -36.22 28.77
N ASP A 16 25.13 -36.18 28.91
CA ASP A 16 26.08 -35.38 28.15
C ASP A 16 26.17 -35.87 26.70
N GLU A 17 26.24 -34.96 25.72
CA GLU A 17 27.13 -35.13 24.57
C GLU A 17 27.69 -33.78 24.09
N VAL A 18 29.00 -33.82 23.85
CA VAL A 18 29.93 -32.73 23.62
C VAL A 18 29.90 -32.29 22.16
N SER A 19 29.76 -30.98 21.89
CA SER A 19 30.36 -30.40 20.69
C SER A 19 30.88 -28.99 20.99
N ALA A 20 32.14 -28.81 20.62
CA ALA A 20 32.98 -27.68 20.92
C ALA A 20 32.58 -26.44 20.12
N ASP A 21 32.55 -25.28 20.79
CA ASP A 21 33.10 -24.05 20.25
C ASP A 21 33.35 -23.05 21.39
N ALA A 22 34.63 -22.83 21.69
CA ALA A 22 35.10 -21.95 22.73
C ALA A 22 34.86 -20.46 22.36
N PRO A 23 34.32 -19.62 23.25
CA PRO A 23 34.52 -18.19 23.16
C PRO A 23 35.76 -17.78 23.98
N GLY A 24 36.73 -17.16 23.31
CA GLY A 24 37.96 -16.64 23.92
C GLY A 24 37.70 -15.59 25.03
N PRO A 25 38.74 -15.24 25.80
CA PRO A 25 38.60 -14.40 26.99
C PRO A 25 38.18 -12.98 26.60
N SER A 26 37.09 -12.50 27.19
CA SER A 26 36.69 -11.09 27.10
C SER A 26 37.50 -10.26 28.10
N GLU A 27 38.26 -9.29 27.60
CA GLU A 27 38.95 -8.29 28.42
C GLU A 27 37.93 -7.52 29.27
N LYS A 28 38.15 -7.52 30.59
CA LYS A 28 37.38 -6.75 31.56
C LYS A 28 38.12 -5.45 31.86
N ASP A 29 37.52 -4.31 31.52
CA ASP A 29 37.95 -3.01 32.06
C ASP A 29 37.55 -2.88 33.54
N VAL A 30 38.33 -2.10 34.31
CA VAL A 30 38.34 -1.90 35.78
C VAL A 30 37.00 -1.41 36.39
N LEU A 31 35.92 -1.24 35.60
CA LEU A 31 34.59 -0.83 36.05
C LEU A 31 33.48 -1.85 35.75
N GLY A 32 33.78 -3.06 35.28
CA GLY A 32 32.81 -4.17 35.20
C GLY A 32 31.65 -3.97 34.20
N ILE A 33 31.81 -3.07 33.21
CA ILE A 33 30.78 -2.83 32.19
C ILE A 33 31.09 -3.69 30.96
N ILE A 34 30.24 -4.69 30.69
CA ILE A 34 30.30 -5.52 29.48
C ILE A 34 29.89 -4.66 28.27
N LYS A 35 30.84 -4.31 27.39
CA LYS A 35 30.56 -3.70 26.09
C LYS A 35 29.86 -4.72 25.18
N THR A 36 28.53 -4.73 25.20
CA THR A 36 27.76 -5.44 24.18
C THR A 36 27.75 -4.61 22.90
N GLY A 37 28.27 -5.17 21.79
CA GLY A 37 28.22 -4.53 20.47
C GLY A 37 26.79 -4.41 19.92
N PRO A 38 26.58 -3.71 18.79
CA PRO A 38 25.26 -3.54 18.20
C PRO A 38 24.68 -4.90 17.76
N LYS A 39 23.52 -5.27 18.32
CA LYS A 39 22.83 -6.53 18.01
C LYS A 39 22.35 -6.52 16.56
N LYS A 40 22.87 -7.42 15.72
CA LYS A 40 22.34 -7.67 14.37
C LYS A 40 20.94 -8.27 14.50
N LEU A 41 19.92 -7.58 13.99
CA LEU A 41 18.54 -8.08 13.93
C LEU A 41 18.41 -9.01 12.71
N THR A 42 18.15 -10.30 12.94
CA THR A 42 17.80 -11.24 11.88
C THR A 42 16.30 -11.13 11.61
N THR A 43 15.90 -10.39 10.57
CA THR A 43 14.48 -10.26 10.21
C THR A 43 14.06 -11.38 9.26
N GLY A 44 13.58 -12.50 9.82
CA GLY A 44 12.71 -13.40 9.08
C GLY A 44 11.30 -12.80 8.99
N GLU A 45 10.75 -12.68 7.79
CA GLU A 45 9.54 -11.89 7.47
C GLU A 45 8.25 -12.36 8.18
N SER A 46 8.21 -13.57 8.77
CA SER A 46 7.00 -14.13 9.37
C SER A 46 6.92 -14.08 10.90
N SER A 47 7.98 -13.65 11.61
CA SER A 47 7.89 -13.42 13.08
C SER A 47 7.73 -11.95 13.47
N SER A 48 7.38 -11.12 12.49
CA SER A 48 7.57 -9.67 12.49
C SER A 48 6.54 -8.88 13.31
N LEU A 49 5.23 -9.14 13.23
CA LEU A 49 4.25 -8.19 13.78
C LEU A 49 3.93 -8.39 15.27
N PHE A 50 3.75 -9.64 15.72
CA PHE A 50 3.43 -9.91 17.13
C PHE A 50 4.63 -9.68 18.06
N LYS A 51 5.85 -10.02 17.62
CA LYS A 51 7.07 -9.71 18.37
C LYS A 51 7.29 -8.20 18.46
N LEU A 52 7.08 -7.47 17.37
CA LEU A 52 7.20 -6.00 17.34
C LEU A 52 6.10 -5.32 18.16
N LYS A 53 4.86 -5.85 18.12
CA LYS A 53 3.76 -5.38 18.99
C LYS A 53 4.08 -5.59 20.46
N ASN A 54 4.62 -6.76 20.82
CA ASN A 54 5.03 -7.05 22.20
C ASN A 54 6.23 -6.19 22.62
N GLU A 55 7.18 -5.92 21.73
CA GLU A 55 8.29 -5.01 21.98
C GLU A 55 7.81 -3.56 22.16
N LEU A 56 6.87 -3.11 21.33
CA LEU A 56 6.24 -1.79 21.42
C LEU A 56 5.50 -1.65 22.75
N LEU A 57 4.73 -2.67 23.15
CA LEU A 57 4.04 -2.68 24.43
C LEU A 57 5.05 -2.59 25.60
N LYS A 58 6.09 -3.42 25.59
CA LYS A 58 7.18 -3.35 26.59
C LYS A 58 7.90 -2.00 26.61
N ARG A 59 8.05 -1.33 25.45
CA ARG A 59 8.67 0.00 25.36
C ARG A 59 7.74 1.09 25.88
N LYS A 60 6.45 0.98 25.62
CA LYS A 60 5.42 1.88 26.18
C LYS A 60 5.39 1.78 27.70
N ASP A 61 5.38 0.56 28.25
CA ASP A 61 5.38 0.35 29.70
C ASP A 61 6.65 0.90 30.38
N ARG A 62 7.81 0.87 29.71
CA ARG A 62 9.05 1.50 30.19
C ARG A 62 8.98 3.02 30.18
N LEU A 63 8.40 3.62 29.14
CA LEU A 63 8.22 5.07 29.06
C LEU A 63 7.17 5.55 30.06
N ASP A 64 6.08 4.82 30.23
CA ASP A 64 5.06 5.08 31.24
C ASP A 64 5.65 4.91 32.65
N GLY A 65 6.54 3.93 32.85
CA GLY A 65 7.35 3.79 34.06
C GLY A 65 8.28 4.99 34.30
N GLN A 66 8.99 5.47 33.28
CA GLN A 66 9.84 6.66 33.39
C GLN A 66 9.06 7.96 33.63
N HIS A 67 7.84 8.07 33.09
CA HIS A 67 6.92 9.18 33.37
C HIS A 67 6.32 9.08 34.77
N ARG A 68 6.04 7.87 35.30
CA ARG A 68 5.58 7.65 36.67
C ARG A 68 6.68 7.81 37.73
N VAL A 69 7.95 7.64 37.37
CA VAL A 69 9.11 7.81 38.28
C VAL A 69 9.42 9.29 38.60
N LYS A 70 8.78 10.26 37.93
CA LYS A 70 8.80 11.66 38.37
C LYS A 70 7.52 12.00 39.14
N ASN A 71 7.60 11.81 40.46
CA ASN A 71 6.85 12.51 41.54
C ASN A 71 6.54 11.63 42.77
N THR A 72 7.17 10.47 42.93
CA THR A 72 7.13 9.72 44.21
C THR A 72 8.45 9.87 44.96
N GLY A 73 8.52 10.95 45.75
CA GLY A 73 9.07 10.93 47.11
C GLY A 73 10.41 10.23 47.39
N THR A 74 11.43 10.40 46.56
CA THR A 74 12.82 10.17 47.00
C THR A 74 13.57 11.49 47.02
N HIS A 75 13.54 12.07 48.21
CA HIS A 75 14.23 13.27 48.65
C HIS A 75 15.75 13.13 48.45
N VAL A 76 16.28 13.72 47.37
CA VAL A 76 17.71 14.06 47.28
C VAL A 76 17.88 15.40 47.98
N THR A 77 18.67 15.39 49.06
CA THR A 77 19.02 16.54 49.91
C THR A 77 19.86 17.57 49.15
N GLY A 78 19.25 18.30 48.23
CA GLY A 78 19.80 19.51 47.65
C GLY A 78 19.09 20.72 48.23
N LYS A 79 19.81 21.59 48.94
CA LYS A 79 19.33 22.83 49.56
C LYS A 79 18.41 23.62 48.61
N SER A 80 17.10 23.57 48.80
CA SER A 80 16.15 24.39 48.05
C SER A 80 15.80 25.65 48.84
N ASN A 81 16.36 26.75 48.34
CA ASN A 81 15.88 28.14 48.33
C ASN A 81 15.08 28.70 49.54
N ILE A 82 15.67 29.73 50.14
CA ILE A 82 15.21 30.53 51.29
C ILE A 82 14.10 31.53 50.89
N LEU A 83 13.05 31.07 50.20
CA LEU A 83 11.84 31.87 49.98
C LEU A 83 10.60 31.00 50.07
N SER A 84 10.42 30.33 51.21
CA SER A 84 9.14 29.73 51.55
C SER A 84 8.16 30.86 51.83
N THR A 85 7.19 31.07 50.93
CA THR A 85 6.04 31.93 51.18
C THR A 85 5.40 31.57 52.53
N LYS A 86 4.95 32.57 53.29
CA LYS A 86 4.33 32.35 54.61
C LYS A 86 3.18 31.35 54.46
N LYS A 87 2.98 30.47 55.44
CA LYS A 87 1.93 29.43 55.42
C LYS A 87 0.55 30.01 55.07
N GLU A 88 0.25 31.21 55.55
CA GLU A 88 -0.98 31.96 55.28
C GLU A 88 -1.14 32.36 53.79
N GLU A 89 -0.05 32.71 53.11
CA GLU A 89 -0.08 33.05 51.69
C GLU A 89 -0.36 31.83 50.82
N LYS A 90 0.14 30.65 51.23
CA LYS A 90 -0.19 29.38 50.56
C LYS A 90 -1.66 29.04 50.69
N GLU A 91 -2.26 29.21 51.88
CA GLU A 91 -3.71 29.00 52.07
C GLU A 91 -4.56 30.01 51.27
N ARG A 92 -4.09 31.26 51.12
CA ARG A 92 -4.78 32.23 50.25
C ARG A 92 -4.72 31.80 48.79
N GLN A 93 -3.58 31.30 48.31
CA GLN A 93 -3.42 30.80 46.94
C GLN A 93 -4.23 29.53 46.68
N THR A 94 -4.35 28.61 47.65
CA THR A 94 -5.19 27.41 47.49
C THR A 94 -6.68 27.78 47.43
N ARG A 95 -7.16 28.69 48.28
CA ARG A 95 -8.54 29.18 48.21
C ARG A 95 -8.83 29.90 46.89
N GLU A 96 -7.89 30.72 46.41
CA GLU A 96 -8.04 31.39 45.11
C GLU A 96 -8.02 30.38 43.95
N ALA A 97 -7.19 29.33 44.02
CA ALA A 97 -7.16 28.25 43.06
C ALA A 97 -8.47 27.43 43.08
N GLU A 98 -9.04 27.16 44.25
CA GLU A 98 -10.34 26.50 44.39
C GLU A 98 -11.47 27.33 43.75
N VAL A 99 -11.50 28.64 44.01
CA VAL A 99 -12.48 29.55 43.39
C VAL A 99 -12.32 29.59 41.86
N ARG A 100 -11.07 29.63 41.36
CA ARG A 100 -10.80 29.53 39.92
C ARG A 100 -11.26 28.18 39.36
N ASN A 101 -11.00 27.08 40.05
CA ASN A 101 -11.43 25.74 39.64
C ASN A 101 -12.96 25.61 39.59
N VAL A 102 -13.68 26.17 40.56
CA VAL A 102 -15.15 26.20 40.55
C VAL A 102 -15.68 27.02 39.38
N ARG A 103 -15.05 28.16 39.07
CA ARG A 103 -15.41 28.99 37.90
C ARG A 103 -15.15 28.25 36.59
N MET A 104 -14.00 27.58 36.48
CA MET A 104 -13.65 26.76 35.32
C MET A 104 -14.63 25.60 35.15
N ALA A 105 -14.97 24.89 36.23
CA ALA A 105 -15.94 23.79 36.19
C ALA A 105 -17.36 24.27 35.80
N LYS A 106 -17.77 25.47 36.24
CA LYS A 106 -19.05 26.07 35.81
C LYS A 106 -19.03 26.42 34.32
N ASN A 107 -17.94 27.02 33.83
CA ASN A 107 -17.79 27.34 32.41
C ASN A 107 -17.74 26.07 31.54
N GLU A 108 -17.03 25.03 31.99
CA GLU A 108 -16.99 23.72 31.32
C GLU A 108 -18.39 23.09 31.26
N ARG A 109 -19.18 23.19 32.33
CA ARG A 109 -20.56 22.69 32.35
C ARG A 109 -21.48 23.48 31.41
N LEU A 110 -21.26 24.77 31.25
CA LEU A 110 -22.01 25.59 30.28
C LEU A 110 -21.64 25.21 28.84
N LEU A 111 -20.34 25.08 28.54
CA LEU A 111 -19.88 24.63 27.22
C LEU A 111 -20.44 23.25 26.86
N ARG A 112 -20.43 22.29 27.79
CA ARG A 112 -21.04 20.97 27.54
C ARG A 112 -22.55 21.06 27.23
N ARG A 113 -23.28 21.94 27.91
CA ARG A 113 -24.72 22.14 27.64
C ARG A 113 -24.94 22.77 26.27
N GLU A 114 -24.15 23.77 25.90
CA GLU A 114 -24.20 24.39 24.57
C GLU A 114 -23.88 23.36 23.48
N GLU A 115 -22.85 22.53 23.65
CA GLU A 115 -22.53 21.43 22.72
C GLU A 115 -23.68 20.41 22.59
N ASP A 116 -24.34 20.05 23.70
CA ASP A 116 -25.48 19.13 23.69
C ASP A 116 -26.72 19.75 23.02
N GLU A 117 -26.95 21.04 23.21
CA GLU A 117 -28.01 21.79 22.51
C GLU A 117 -27.74 21.89 21.01
N GLU A 118 -26.50 22.12 20.59
CA GLU A 118 -26.09 22.12 19.18
C GLU A 118 -26.25 20.75 18.53
N ARG A 119 -25.89 19.67 19.25
CA ARG A 119 -26.14 18.29 18.82
C ARG A 119 -27.62 18.01 18.66
N LEU A 120 -28.45 18.47 19.60
CA LEU A 120 -29.90 18.31 19.54
C LEU A 120 -30.49 19.08 18.34
N ARG A 121 -30.05 20.33 18.11
CA ARG A 121 -30.47 21.11 16.94
C ARG A 121 -30.06 20.45 15.62
N SER A 122 -28.83 19.94 15.54
CA SER A 122 -28.34 19.20 14.37
C SER A 122 -29.15 17.93 14.13
N ALA A 123 -29.52 17.22 15.19
CA ALA A 123 -30.38 16.04 15.10
C ALA A 123 -31.80 16.41 14.65
N GLN A 124 -32.36 17.51 15.16
CA GLN A 124 -33.66 18.03 14.72
C GLN A 124 -33.65 18.46 13.24
N GLN A 125 -32.60 19.15 12.79
CA GLN A 125 -32.42 19.52 11.38
C GLN A 125 -32.36 18.28 10.49
N LYS A 126 -31.52 17.29 10.85
CA LYS A 126 -31.46 16.02 10.12
C LYS A 126 -32.79 15.29 10.10
N LEU A 127 -33.57 15.35 11.18
CA LEU A 127 -34.90 14.74 11.22
C LEU A 127 -35.88 15.46 10.29
N ARG A 128 -35.84 16.80 10.26
CA ARG A 128 -36.64 17.61 9.33
C ARG A 128 -36.28 17.36 7.87
N GLU A 129 -34.99 17.36 7.54
CA GLU A 129 -34.49 17.03 6.20
C GLU A 129 -34.91 15.61 5.78
N LYS A 130 -34.86 14.65 6.71
CA LYS A 130 -35.34 13.29 6.46
C LYS A 130 -36.84 13.25 6.22
N SER A 131 -37.65 13.93 7.03
CA SER A 131 -39.11 13.96 6.81
C SER A 131 -39.46 14.63 5.48
N GLU A 132 -38.79 15.73 5.13
CA GLU A 132 -38.95 16.39 3.83
C GLU A 132 -38.54 15.49 2.67
N LEU A 133 -37.48 14.69 2.84
CA LEU A 133 -37.08 13.70 1.84
C LEU A 133 -38.14 12.61 1.67
N TYR A 134 -38.72 12.11 2.75
CA TYR A 134 -39.80 11.12 2.69
C TYR A 134 -41.05 11.69 2.03
N GLU A 135 -41.42 12.94 2.34
CA GLU A 135 -42.53 13.64 1.70
C GLU A 135 -42.28 13.82 0.20
N ARG A 136 -41.08 14.27 -0.21
CA ARG A 136 -40.68 14.36 -1.63
C ARG A 136 -40.68 12.99 -2.34
N MET A 137 -40.28 11.91 -1.65
CA MET A 137 -40.37 10.54 -2.18
C MET A 137 -41.82 10.09 -2.36
N GLN A 138 -42.69 10.42 -1.40
CA GLN A 138 -44.11 10.12 -1.47
C GLN A 138 -44.81 10.90 -2.59
N GLU A 139 -44.37 12.12 -2.87
CA GLU A 139 -44.81 12.94 -4.00
C GLU A 139 -44.25 12.47 -5.36
N GLY A 140 -43.39 11.44 -5.38
CA GLY A 140 -42.82 10.87 -6.60
C GLY A 140 -41.83 11.80 -7.32
N LYS A 141 -41.36 12.86 -6.66
CA LYS A 141 -40.52 13.91 -7.25
C LYS A 141 -39.05 13.78 -6.85
N VAL A 142 -38.57 12.55 -6.68
CA VAL A 142 -37.15 12.28 -6.38
C VAL A 142 -36.44 11.88 -7.65
N VAL A 143 -35.99 12.89 -8.39
CA VAL A 143 -34.71 12.77 -9.09
C VAL A 143 -33.67 12.92 -8.00
N LEU A 144 -32.84 11.89 -7.76
CA LEU A 144 -31.63 12.05 -6.96
C LEU A 144 -30.79 13.09 -7.69
N ALA A 145 -30.88 14.33 -7.25
CA ALA A 145 -30.22 15.45 -7.86
C ALA A 145 -29.17 15.98 -6.89
N ASN A 146 -28.00 16.29 -7.43
CA ASN A 146 -27.02 17.10 -6.73
C ASN A 146 -27.66 18.48 -6.40
N PRO A 147 -27.09 19.30 -5.50
CA PRO A 147 -27.60 20.63 -5.18
C PRO A 147 -27.82 21.54 -6.41
N ASP A 148 -27.26 21.18 -7.56
CA ASP A 148 -27.41 21.87 -8.85
C ASP A 148 -28.55 21.34 -9.74
N ASN A 149 -29.48 20.54 -9.21
CA ASN A 149 -30.59 19.90 -9.96
C ASN A 149 -30.15 19.01 -11.14
N THR A 150 -28.86 18.66 -11.22
CA THR A 150 -28.35 17.67 -12.18
C THR A 150 -28.61 16.26 -11.65
N PRO A 151 -29.03 15.30 -12.49
CA PRO A 151 -29.12 13.91 -12.08
C PRO A 151 -27.78 13.45 -11.49
N VAL A 152 -27.82 12.75 -10.37
CA VAL A 152 -26.63 12.22 -9.71
C VAL A 152 -26.02 11.15 -10.63
N ASP A 153 -24.94 11.51 -11.31
CA ASP A 153 -24.14 10.58 -12.10
C ASP A 153 -23.40 9.62 -11.17
N PHE A 154 -23.97 8.45 -10.94
CA PHE A 154 -23.26 7.36 -10.30
C PHE A 154 -22.13 6.90 -11.23
N LEU A 155 -20.92 6.72 -10.69
CA LEU A 155 -19.77 6.16 -11.41
C LEU A 155 -20.08 4.81 -12.09
N VAL A 156 -21.10 4.12 -11.60
CA VAL A 156 -21.76 3.00 -12.28
C VAL A 156 -23.27 3.25 -12.24
N ASP A 157 -23.82 3.75 -13.34
CA ASP A 157 -25.25 3.92 -13.49
C ASP A 157 -25.90 2.56 -13.83
N PHE A 158 -26.35 1.86 -12.79
CA PHE A 158 -27.01 0.56 -12.92
C PHE A 158 -28.29 0.66 -13.76
N GLY A 159 -28.92 1.85 -13.82
CA GLY A 159 -30.06 2.15 -14.69
C GLY A 159 -29.65 2.16 -16.16
N SER A 160 -28.58 2.87 -16.50
CA SER A 160 -28.01 2.89 -17.85
C SER A 160 -27.55 1.50 -18.31
N LYS A 161 -26.93 0.71 -17.43
CA LYS A 161 -26.55 -0.68 -17.75
C LYS A 161 -27.78 -1.57 -17.96
N LYS A 162 -28.82 -1.43 -17.14
CA LYS A 162 -30.07 -2.19 -17.30
C LYS A 162 -30.79 -1.80 -18.60
N ARG A 163 -30.89 -0.50 -18.90
CA ARG A 163 -31.48 0.01 -20.15
C ARG A 163 -30.71 -0.48 -21.37
N ARG A 164 -29.38 -0.45 -21.33
CA ARG A 164 -28.53 -0.97 -22.41
C ARG A 164 -28.72 -2.48 -22.62
N ILE A 165 -28.82 -3.27 -21.54
CA ILE A 165 -29.09 -4.71 -21.62
C ILE A 165 -30.51 -4.98 -22.17
N GLU A 166 -31.48 -4.14 -21.82
CA GLU A 166 -32.87 -4.26 -22.28
C GLU A 166 -33.01 -3.86 -23.75
N GLU A 167 -32.37 -2.78 -24.17
CA GLU A 167 -32.26 -2.33 -25.57
C GLU A 167 -31.49 -3.34 -26.43
N GLU A 168 -30.42 -3.94 -25.91
CA GLU A 168 -29.67 -5.00 -26.59
C GLU A 168 -30.52 -6.28 -26.73
N ARG A 169 -31.31 -6.63 -25.71
CA ARG A 169 -32.27 -7.74 -25.75
C ARG A 169 -33.44 -7.47 -26.71
N GLU A 170 -33.90 -6.23 -26.80
CA GLU A 170 -34.94 -5.82 -27.75
C GLU A 170 -34.42 -5.82 -29.18
N ALA A 171 -33.21 -5.29 -29.42
CA ALA A 171 -32.54 -5.34 -30.71
C ALA A 171 -32.25 -6.79 -31.15
N GLU A 172 -31.90 -7.69 -30.21
CA GLU A 172 -31.72 -9.11 -30.49
C GLU A 172 -33.05 -9.80 -30.83
N ARG A 173 -34.16 -9.44 -30.17
CA ARG A 173 -35.51 -9.90 -30.54
C ARG A 173 -35.97 -9.38 -31.88
N GLU A 174 -35.65 -8.13 -32.22
CA GLU A 174 -35.97 -7.56 -33.53
C GLU A 174 -35.16 -8.23 -34.64
N ARG A 175 -33.85 -8.47 -34.43
CA ARG A 175 -33.02 -9.25 -35.35
C ARG A 175 -33.51 -10.68 -35.51
N PHE A 176 -33.98 -11.31 -34.44
CA PHE A 176 -34.57 -12.65 -34.51
C PHE A 176 -35.89 -12.65 -35.29
N ARG A 177 -36.74 -11.64 -35.11
CA ARG A 177 -37.97 -11.45 -35.91
C ARG A 177 -37.68 -11.17 -37.38
N GLU A 178 -36.69 -10.35 -37.68
CA GLU A 178 -36.24 -10.10 -39.05
C GLU A 178 -35.68 -11.37 -39.70
N GLN A 179 -34.93 -12.19 -38.95
CA GLN A 179 -34.45 -13.50 -39.42
C GLN A 179 -35.58 -14.53 -39.61
N GLU A 180 -36.60 -14.55 -38.73
CA GLU A 180 -37.78 -15.39 -38.91
C GLU A 180 -38.64 -14.96 -40.11
N MET A 181 -38.76 -13.65 -40.37
CA MET A 181 -39.47 -13.14 -41.55
C MET A 181 -38.66 -13.33 -42.85
N ALA A 182 -37.33 -13.35 -42.77
CA ALA A 182 -36.45 -13.54 -43.92
C ALA A 182 -36.14 -15.02 -44.25
N ALA A 183 -36.50 -15.96 -43.37
CA ALA A 183 -36.26 -17.39 -43.60
C ALA A 183 -37.35 -18.01 -44.51
N PRO A 184 -37.00 -18.61 -45.65
CA PRO A 184 -37.93 -19.38 -46.46
C PRO A 184 -38.46 -20.58 -45.65
N VAL A 185 -39.78 -20.70 -45.55
CA VAL A 185 -40.45 -21.79 -44.83
C VAL A 185 -40.06 -23.13 -45.46
N GLY A 186 -39.26 -23.89 -44.73
CA GLY A 186 -39.04 -25.31 -44.95
C GLY A 186 -37.61 -25.67 -45.29
N PHE A 187 -36.74 -25.76 -44.28
CA PHE A 187 -35.73 -26.81 -44.17
C PHE A 187 -35.34 -26.96 -42.69
N GLY A 188 -35.23 -28.21 -42.25
CA GLY A 188 -35.13 -28.61 -40.84
C GLY A 188 -33.96 -27.96 -40.08
N ARG A 189 -34.13 -27.89 -38.74
CA ARG A 189 -33.20 -27.40 -37.72
C ARG A 189 -31.72 -27.47 -38.16
N ALA A 190 -31.17 -26.31 -38.48
CA ALA A 190 -29.74 -26.09 -38.62
C ALA A 190 -29.04 -26.13 -37.24
N PRO A 191 -27.75 -26.50 -37.17
CA PRO A 191 -26.97 -26.45 -35.94
C PRO A 191 -26.94 -25.03 -35.37
N ILE A 192 -26.89 -24.93 -34.05
CA ILE A 192 -26.87 -23.67 -33.30
C ILE A 192 -25.74 -22.79 -33.85
N PRO A 193 -26.04 -21.59 -34.41
CA PRO A 193 -25.00 -20.69 -34.88
C PRO A 193 -24.06 -20.34 -33.71
N GLU A 194 -22.78 -20.67 -33.85
CA GLU A 194 -21.76 -20.08 -32.98
C GLU A 194 -21.81 -18.57 -33.20
N HIS A 195 -22.30 -17.85 -32.19
CA HIS A 195 -22.49 -16.40 -32.26
C HIS A 195 -21.11 -15.74 -32.27
N TYR A 196 -20.58 -15.47 -33.46
CA TYR A 196 -19.34 -14.72 -33.61
C TYR A 196 -19.53 -13.29 -33.09
N HIS A 197 -19.11 -13.05 -31.85
CA HIS A 197 -19.17 -11.72 -31.26
C HIS A 197 -17.83 -11.01 -31.46
N HIS A 198 -17.85 -9.90 -32.21
CA HIS A 198 -16.64 -9.22 -32.68
C HIS A 198 -15.85 -8.56 -31.53
N SER A 199 -16.44 -8.52 -30.34
CA SER A 199 -15.86 -8.05 -29.09
C SER A 199 -15.24 -9.19 -28.24
N GLU A 200 -15.58 -10.45 -28.53
CA GLU A 200 -15.05 -11.61 -27.80
C GLU A 200 -13.54 -11.75 -28.01
N GLU A 201 -13.07 -11.43 -29.23
CA GLU A 201 -11.63 -11.36 -29.52
C GLU A 201 -10.90 -10.31 -28.67
N GLN A 202 -11.54 -9.19 -28.30
CA GLN A 202 -10.91 -8.20 -27.42
C GLN A 202 -10.83 -8.69 -25.96
N ARG A 203 -11.77 -9.53 -25.52
CA ARG A 203 -11.72 -10.15 -24.20
C ARG A 203 -10.67 -11.27 -24.14
N VAL A 204 -10.58 -12.07 -25.20
CA VAL A 204 -9.66 -13.22 -25.29
C VAL A 204 -8.23 -12.78 -25.60
N PHE A 205 -8.03 -11.86 -26.54
CA PHE A 205 -6.71 -11.44 -27.04
C PHE A 205 -6.28 -10.04 -26.59
N GLY A 206 -7.12 -9.32 -25.83
CA GLY A 206 -6.81 -8.00 -25.28
C GLY A 206 -6.91 -6.87 -26.31
N THR A 207 -6.62 -5.65 -25.87
CA THR A 207 -6.69 -4.42 -26.70
C THR A 207 -5.63 -4.34 -27.80
N SER A 208 -4.64 -5.24 -27.80
CA SER A 208 -3.61 -5.34 -28.84
C SER A 208 -4.09 -6.06 -30.10
N HIS A 209 -5.21 -6.80 -30.02
CA HIS A 209 -5.80 -7.49 -31.16
C HIS A 209 -6.99 -6.69 -31.73
N MET A 210 -6.66 -5.62 -32.44
CA MET A 210 -7.60 -4.90 -33.31
C MET A 210 -7.41 -5.39 -34.74
N ARG A 211 -8.45 -5.95 -35.36
CA ARG A 211 -8.41 -6.22 -36.80
C ARG A 211 -8.53 -4.91 -37.55
N LEU A 212 -7.45 -4.51 -38.21
CA LEU A 212 -7.45 -3.36 -39.10
C LEU A 212 -8.31 -3.66 -40.34
N SER A 213 -8.99 -2.64 -40.84
CA SER A 213 -9.81 -2.77 -42.04
C SER A 213 -8.97 -3.16 -43.28
N LEU A 214 -9.56 -3.96 -44.17
CA LEU A 214 -8.89 -4.40 -45.40
C LEU A 214 -8.69 -3.26 -46.40
N ASN A 215 -9.57 -2.25 -46.37
CA ASN A 215 -9.44 -1.04 -47.20
C ASN A 215 -8.32 -0.13 -46.69
N GLU A 216 -7.40 0.29 -47.55
CA GLU A 216 -6.22 1.07 -47.15
C GLU A 216 -6.56 2.41 -46.51
N ASN A 217 -7.57 3.13 -47.01
CA ASN A 217 -7.95 4.44 -46.45
C ASN A 217 -8.52 4.30 -45.04
N LYS A 218 -9.47 3.38 -44.84
CA LYS A 218 -10.03 3.08 -43.52
C LYS A 218 -8.95 2.56 -42.56
N ARG A 219 -7.99 1.77 -43.07
CA ARG A 219 -6.86 1.28 -42.27
C ARG A 219 -5.99 2.43 -41.77
N ARG A 220 -5.70 3.41 -42.62
CA ARG A 220 -4.92 4.60 -42.24
C ARG A 220 -5.65 5.41 -41.17
N GLU A 221 -6.95 5.62 -41.32
CA GLU A 221 -7.79 6.28 -40.32
C GLU A 221 -7.81 5.52 -38.98
N ASP A 222 -7.96 4.20 -39.02
CA ASP A 222 -7.93 3.33 -37.84
C ASP A 222 -6.57 3.43 -37.12
N ILE A 223 -5.46 3.43 -37.87
CA ILE A 223 -4.10 3.58 -37.33
C ILE A 223 -3.90 4.98 -36.75
N GLU A 224 -4.31 6.04 -37.45
CA GLU A 224 -4.19 7.42 -36.98
C GLU A 224 -4.94 7.61 -35.66
N LYS A 225 -6.16 7.07 -35.58
CA LYS A 225 -6.95 7.07 -34.34
C LYS A 225 -6.22 6.35 -33.19
N LEU A 226 -5.59 5.21 -33.46
CA LEU A 226 -4.80 4.49 -32.45
C LEU A 226 -3.59 5.31 -31.97
N LEU A 227 -2.90 5.98 -32.90
CA LEU A 227 -1.78 6.87 -32.57
C LEU A 227 -2.23 8.07 -31.74
N GLU A 228 -3.38 8.67 -32.06
CA GLU A 228 -3.97 9.76 -31.27
C GLU A 228 -4.32 9.29 -29.85
N MET A 229 -4.92 8.10 -29.71
CA MET A 229 -5.23 7.51 -28.40
C MET A 229 -3.96 7.21 -27.59
N SER A 230 -2.88 6.77 -28.24
CA SER A 230 -1.57 6.59 -27.59
C SER A 230 -1.02 7.91 -27.09
N LYS A 231 -1.02 8.96 -27.93
CA LYS A 231 -0.56 10.31 -27.55
C LYS A 231 -1.35 10.84 -26.35
N LYS A 232 -2.69 10.72 -26.37
CA LYS A 232 -3.55 11.10 -25.23
C LYS A 232 -3.18 10.36 -23.95
N THR A 233 -2.95 9.05 -24.05
CA THR A 233 -2.55 8.22 -22.91
C THR A 233 -1.19 8.66 -22.34
N ASP A 234 -0.24 9.01 -23.20
CA ASP A 234 1.08 9.46 -22.79
C ASP A 234 1.03 10.86 -22.16
N GLU A 235 0.24 11.79 -22.72
CA GLU A 235 -0.04 13.09 -22.10
C GLU A 235 -0.68 12.94 -20.70
N GLU A 236 -1.64 12.03 -20.54
CA GLU A 236 -2.27 11.76 -19.24
C GLU A 236 -1.29 11.17 -18.23
N LYS A 237 -0.43 10.24 -18.67
CA LYS A 237 0.66 9.70 -17.83
C LYS A 237 1.63 10.80 -17.42
N GLU A 238 1.99 11.70 -18.33
CA GLU A 238 2.85 12.84 -18.05
C GLU A 238 2.22 13.81 -17.07
N LYS A 239 0.95 14.18 -17.28
CA LYS A 239 0.16 15.01 -16.36
C LYS A 239 0.12 14.37 -14.96
N ARG A 240 -0.19 13.08 -14.86
CA ARG A 240 -0.20 12.34 -13.58
C ARG A 240 1.17 12.30 -12.92
N LYS A 241 2.25 12.11 -13.69
CA LYS A 241 3.64 12.14 -13.21
C LYS A 241 4.02 13.54 -12.71
N ALA A 242 3.61 14.59 -13.42
CA ALA A 242 3.85 15.98 -13.04
C ALA A 242 3.07 16.35 -11.76
N GLU A 243 1.81 15.96 -11.65
CA GLU A 243 1.01 16.15 -10.44
C GLU A 243 1.60 15.42 -9.23
N LYS A 244 2.05 14.17 -9.41
CA LYS A 244 2.74 13.42 -8.36
C LYS A 244 4.01 14.15 -7.91
N LYS A 245 4.84 14.59 -8.86
CA LYS A 245 6.04 15.41 -8.56
C LYS A 245 5.70 16.70 -7.80
N LYS A 246 4.63 17.41 -8.18
CA LYS A 246 4.15 18.62 -7.48
C LYS A 246 3.69 18.31 -6.05
N LYS A 247 2.91 17.23 -5.85
CA LYS A 247 2.46 16.78 -4.52
C LYS A 247 3.65 16.39 -3.63
N ASP A 248 4.62 15.68 -4.18
CA ASP A 248 5.83 15.28 -3.46
C ASP A 248 6.70 16.50 -3.09
N ALA A 249 6.83 17.47 -4.00
CA ALA A 249 7.52 18.73 -3.74
C ALA A 249 6.84 19.55 -2.63
N ALA A 250 5.51 19.72 -2.69
CA ALA A 250 4.75 20.42 -1.66
C ALA A 250 4.83 19.72 -0.29
N ARG A 251 4.73 18.37 -0.27
CA ARG A 251 4.92 17.59 0.95
C ARG A 251 6.31 17.79 1.53
N ARG A 252 7.34 17.82 0.69
CA ARG A 252 8.73 18.05 1.10
C ARG A 252 8.95 19.46 1.64
N GLN A 253 8.39 20.48 1.00
CA GLN A 253 8.41 21.86 1.50
C GLN A 253 7.76 21.96 2.88
N ARG A 254 6.60 21.31 3.08
CA ARG A 254 5.96 21.24 4.41
C ARG A 254 6.86 20.60 5.46
N ILE A 255 7.56 19.51 5.12
CA ILE A 255 8.52 18.87 6.03
C ILE A 255 9.73 19.78 6.31
N ASN A 256 10.26 20.46 5.29
CA ASN A 256 11.37 21.40 5.45
C ASN A 256 10.98 22.57 6.37
N ASN A 257 9.79 23.14 6.20
CA ASN A 257 9.30 24.22 7.08
C ASN A 257 9.17 23.74 8.53
N MET A 258 8.66 22.52 8.75
CA MET A 258 8.61 21.91 10.09
C MET A 258 9.99 21.67 10.68
N ARG A 259 10.98 21.27 9.86
CA ARG A 259 12.36 21.07 10.31
C ARG A 259 13.04 22.38 10.70
N VAL A 260 12.90 23.42 9.87
CA VAL A 260 13.43 24.76 10.17
C VAL A 260 12.81 25.31 11.46
N ARG A 261 11.49 25.15 11.64
CA ARG A 261 10.82 25.52 12.89
C ARG A 261 11.37 24.77 14.11
N ASN A 262 11.83 23.54 13.93
CA ASN A 262 12.40 22.71 14.99
C ASN A 262 13.92 22.84 15.11
N GLY A 263 14.57 23.78 14.38
CA GLY A 263 16.02 23.99 14.42
C GLY A 263 16.85 22.92 13.71
N LEU A 264 16.24 22.07 12.87
CA LEU A 264 16.93 21.07 12.06
C LEU A 264 17.22 21.60 10.64
N SER A 265 18.30 21.11 10.04
CA SER A 265 18.62 21.40 8.65
C SER A 265 17.57 20.79 7.69
N PRO A 266 17.28 21.46 6.55
CA PRO A 266 16.36 20.96 5.54
C PRO A 266 16.82 19.61 4.97
N LEU A 267 15.90 18.79 4.46
CA LEU A 267 16.28 17.58 3.72
C LEU A 267 17.18 17.99 2.53
N PRO A 268 18.29 17.29 2.27
CA PRO A 268 19.05 17.46 1.02
C PRO A 268 18.13 17.16 -0.17
N SER A 269 18.32 17.77 -1.34
CA SER A 269 17.50 17.48 -2.53
C SER A 269 17.58 15.98 -2.87
N PRO A 270 16.49 15.36 -3.38
CA PRO A 270 16.62 14.00 -3.88
C PRO A 270 17.67 14.00 -4.99
N PRO A 271 18.53 12.96 -5.10
CA PRO A 271 19.44 12.84 -6.23
C PRO A 271 18.60 12.93 -7.50
N ALA A 272 19.05 13.73 -8.47
CA ALA A 272 18.40 13.79 -9.77
C ALA A 272 18.29 12.35 -10.28
N THR A 273 17.08 11.92 -10.63
CA THR A 273 16.91 10.63 -11.29
C THR A 273 17.83 10.65 -12.50
N PRO A 274 18.79 9.73 -12.64
CA PRO A 274 19.64 9.70 -13.81
C PRO A 274 18.74 9.70 -15.05
N PRO A 275 19.13 10.41 -16.12
CA PRO A 275 18.38 10.34 -17.37
C PRO A 275 18.20 8.86 -17.73
N PRO A 276 17.02 8.47 -18.26
CA PRO A 276 16.85 7.12 -18.74
C PRO A 276 18.03 6.80 -19.68
N PRO A 277 18.66 5.62 -19.54
CA PRO A 277 19.78 5.28 -20.40
C PRO A 277 19.30 5.38 -21.85
N GLU A 278 20.06 6.09 -22.68
CA GLU A 278 19.84 6.10 -24.12
C GLU A 278 20.09 4.67 -24.61
N ILE A 279 19.01 3.95 -24.90
CA ILE A 279 19.09 2.59 -25.40
C ILE A 279 19.49 2.71 -26.87
N ASP A 280 20.71 2.29 -27.19
CA ASP A 280 21.18 2.20 -28.57
C ASP A 280 20.43 1.06 -29.27
N LEU A 281 19.40 1.41 -30.06
CA LEU A 281 18.50 0.46 -30.71
C LEU A 281 19.23 -0.42 -31.74
N ASP A 282 20.34 0.07 -32.29
CA ASP A 282 21.16 -0.64 -33.29
C ASP A 282 22.04 -1.73 -32.65
N SER A 283 22.18 -1.72 -31.32
CA SER A 283 22.87 -2.78 -30.56
C SER A 283 22.00 -4.00 -30.27
N ILE A 284 20.69 -3.92 -30.55
CA ILE A 284 19.78 -5.06 -30.35
C ILE A 284 20.05 -6.07 -31.46
N PRO A 285 20.56 -7.28 -31.14
CA PRO A 285 20.91 -8.25 -32.17
C PRO A 285 19.66 -8.65 -32.95
N MET A 286 19.77 -8.68 -34.28
CA MET A 286 18.69 -9.17 -35.13
C MET A 286 18.34 -10.63 -34.79
N PRO A 287 17.07 -11.04 -34.92
CA PRO A 287 16.66 -12.41 -34.64
C PRO A 287 17.47 -13.39 -35.51
N GLY A 288 18.25 -14.28 -34.86
CA GLY A 288 19.06 -15.31 -35.53
C GLY A 288 20.58 -15.14 -35.44
N LEU A 289 21.08 -14.02 -34.92
CA LEU A 289 22.51 -13.88 -34.62
C LEU A 289 22.84 -14.62 -33.31
N LYS A 290 23.67 -15.66 -33.38
CA LYS A 290 24.09 -16.44 -32.21
C LYS A 290 24.96 -15.55 -31.31
N GLU A 291 24.45 -15.18 -30.14
CA GLU A 291 25.22 -14.47 -29.11
C GLU A 291 26.47 -15.29 -28.78
N THR A 292 27.63 -14.65 -28.70
CA THR A 292 28.84 -15.33 -28.26
C THR A 292 28.68 -15.79 -26.79
N PRO A 293 29.29 -16.90 -26.36
CA PRO A 293 29.19 -17.37 -24.97
C PRO A 293 29.56 -16.31 -23.93
N GLU A 294 30.52 -15.43 -24.27
CA GLU A 294 30.97 -14.32 -23.42
C GLU A 294 29.91 -13.21 -23.27
N GLU A 295 29.23 -12.83 -24.36
CA GLU A 295 28.12 -11.86 -24.34
C GLU A 295 26.93 -12.39 -23.55
N ARG A 296 26.60 -13.67 -23.72
CA ARG A 296 25.54 -14.35 -22.96
C ARG A 296 25.85 -14.36 -21.46
N HIS A 297 27.09 -14.66 -21.09
CA HIS A 297 27.54 -14.65 -19.70
C HIS A 297 27.54 -13.23 -19.11
N ALA A 298 28.03 -12.23 -19.85
CA ALA A 298 28.01 -10.83 -19.44
C ALA A 298 26.58 -10.31 -19.23
N ARG A 299 25.62 -10.69 -20.09
CA ARG A 299 24.20 -10.34 -19.95
C ARG A 299 23.58 -10.99 -18.72
N LEU A 300 23.92 -12.24 -18.43
CA LEU A 300 23.45 -12.96 -17.24
C LEU A 300 23.98 -12.34 -15.94
N MET A 301 25.23 -11.87 -15.96
CA MET A 301 25.89 -11.24 -14.81
C MET A 301 25.49 -9.78 -14.59
N LYS A 302 25.10 -9.06 -15.64
CA LYS A 302 24.66 -7.65 -15.61
C LYS A 302 23.15 -7.48 -15.34
N SER A 303 22.45 -8.50 -14.87
CA SER A 303 21.04 -8.32 -14.48
C SER A 303 20.95 -7.47 -13.21
N ASP A 304 20.45 -6.24 -13.34
CA ASP A 304 20.22 -5.31 -12.23
C ASP A 304 19.08 -5.73 -11.30
N ARG A 305 18.35 -6.79 -11.65
CA ARG A 305 17.13 -7.20 -10.94
C ARG A 305 17.49 -8.10 -9.75
N GLU A 306 16.94 -7.77 -8.58
CA GLU A 306 17.32 -8.38 -7.30
C GLU A 306 17.16 -9.91 -7.23
N TRP A 307 16.19 -10.49 -7.95
CA TRP A 307 15.96 -11.96 -7.99
C TRP A 307 16.84 -12.70 -9.00
N ASP A 308 17.61 -11.97 -9.83
CA ASP A 308 18.66 -12.54 -10.68
C ASP A 308 20.04 -12.43 -10.03
N ARG A 309 20.20 -11.65 -8.95
CA ARG A 309 21.42 -11.62 -8.14
C ARG A 309 21.62 -12.99 -7.48
N GLY A 310 22.55 -13.77 -8.04
CA GLY A 310 22.90 -15.12 -7.57
C GLY A 310 22.65 -16.24 -8.57
N LYS A 311 21.84 -16.02 -9.63
CA LYS A 311 21.64 -17.03 -10.68
C LYS A 311 22.89 -17.27 -11.54
N GLY A 312 23.76 -16.26 -11.66
CA GLY A 312 25.06 -16.42 -12.28
C GLY A 312 25.90 -17.53 -11.62
N MET A 313 25.87 -17.65 -10.29
CA MET A 313 26.65 -18.66 -9.56
C MET A 313 26.06 -20.08 -9.69
N TYR A 314 24.73 -20.20 -9.73
CA TYR A 314 24.07 -21.50 -9.95
C TYR A 314 24.31 -22.02 -11.37
N THR A 315 24.30 -21.13 -12.36
CA THR A 315 24.56 -21.49 -13.76
C THR A 315 26.02 -21.87 -14.01
N THR A 316 26.98 -21.27 -13.29
CA THR A 316 28.39 -21.68 -13.39
C THR A 316 28.63 -23.11 -12.90
N TRP A 317 27.91 -23.58 -11.89
CA TRP A 317 28.03 -24.97 -11.42
C TRP A 317 27.48 -25.96 -12.45
N ILE A 318 26.33 -25.68 -13.05
CA ILE A 318 25.75 -26.53 -14.12
C ILE A 318 26.66 -26.55 -15.36
N ALA A 319 27.26 -25.42 -15.72
CA ALA A 319 28.21 -25.36 -16.83
C ALA A 319 29.45 -26.21 -16.52
N LYS A 320 30.02 -26.06 -15.32
CA LYS A 320 31.15 -26.87 -14.85
C LYS A 320 30.83 -28.37 -14.83
N GLU A 321 29.64 -28.77 -14.38
CA GLU A 321 29.18 -30.18 -14.38
C GLU A 321 28.89 -30.71 -15.81
N ARG A 322 28.67 -29.82 -16.79
CA ARG A 322 28.58 -30.20 -18.21
C ARG A 322 29.95 -30.37 -18.85
N ASP A 323 30.91 -29.55 -18.47
CA ASP A 323 32.29 -29.60 -18.95
C ASP A 323 33.08 -30.75 -18.32
N GLU A 324 32.76 -31.15 -17.08
CA GLU A 324 33.37 -32.29 -16.37
C GLU A 324 32.75 -33.65 -16.74
N ARG A 325 31.64 -33.68 -17.50
CA ARG A 325 31.00 -34.94 -17.93
C ARG A 325 31.77 -35.53 -19.12
N ASP A 326 32.03 -36.84 -19.09
CA ASP A 326 32.72 -37.55 -20.19
C ASP A 326 32.10 -37.22 -21.56
N ASP A 327 32.95 -36.85 -22.52
CA ASP A 327 32.54 -36.45 -23.88
C ASP A 327 31.70 -37.53 -24.58
N GLU A 328 31.84 -38.79 -24.18
CA GLU A 328 31.09 -39.95 -24.68
C GLU A 328 29.60 -39.96 -24.27
N PHE A 329 29.24 -39.25 -23.19
CA PHE A 329 27.87 -39.09 -22.71
C PHE A 329 27.31 -37.67 -22.91
N ARG A 330 28.08 -36.78 -23.54
CA ARG A 330 27.60 -35.45 -23.89
C ARG A 330 26.61 -35.57 -25.07
N PRO A 331 25.43 -34.92 -25.01
CA PRO A 331 24.52 -34.90 -26.15
C PRO A 331 25.25 -34.34 -27.38
N PRO A 332 25.05 -34.91 -28.58
CA PRO A 332 25.67 -34.40 -29.80
C PRO A 332 25.45 -32.90 -29.93
N ASP A 333 26.49 -32.14 -30.31
CA ASP A 333 26.44 -30.68 -30.38
C ASP A 333 25.35 -30.15 -31.34
N SER A 334 24.83 -31.01 -32.22
CA SER A 334 23.66 -30.74 -33.08
C SER A 334 22.35 -30.49 -32.32
N TYR A 335 22.23 -30.89 -31.04
CA TYR A 335 21.02 -30.66 -30.24
C TYR A 335 20.89 -29.24 -29.70
N PHE A 336 21.98 -28.47 -29.67
CA PHE A 336 22.02 -27.12 -29.14
C PHE A 336 22.03 -26.04 -30.24
N GLN A 337 21.49 -26.39 -31.42
CA GLN A 337 21.58 -25.58 -32.64
C GLN A 337 20.69 -24.34 -32.66
#